data_AF-C6A399-F1
#
_entry.id   AF-C6A399-F1
#
_cell.length_a   1.000
_cell.length_b   1.000
_cell.length_c   1.000
_cell.angle_alpha   90.00
_cell.angle_beta   90.00
_cell.angle_gamma   90.00
#
_symmetry.space_group_name_H-M   'P 1'
#
loop_
_entity.id
_entity.type
_entity.pdbx_description
1 polymer ?
#
loop_
_entity_poly.entity_id
_entity_poly.type
_entity_poly.pdbx_seq_one_letter_code
_entity_poly.pdbx_strand_id
1 'polypeptide(L)'
;MAIVDFLDTLYLYKAQLELAGEDTSFLNDVKVIKVGGRLNVGQVIERLRVKDEPIILAQEYTKILNSLVKEGEVAVVLVLGIEKFAPILELEKVLTGINALLSFVGDERRIMFYFINTDVLERAIPEVLPLLEDIGTTVVRINVVEKSYTFSVVKTINRKILGLKVTYS
;
A
#
# COMPACT_ATOMS: atom_id res chain seq x y z
N MET A 1 12.17 6.56 -3.46
CA MET A 1 10.86 5.87 -3.39
C MET A 1 11.08 4.37 -3.40
N ALA A 2 10.26 3.62 -2.68
CA ALA A 2 10.23 2.17 -2.75
C ALA A 2 8.78 1.67 -2.90
N ILE A 3 8.59 0.51 -3.53
CA ILE A 3 7.31 -0.17 -3.62
C ILE A 3 7.38 -1.46 -2.81
N VAL A 4 6.32 -1.75 -2.09
CA VAL A 4 6.11 -3.00 -1.40
C VAL A 4 5.01 -3.74 -2.14
N ASP A 5 5.41 -4.80 -2.81
CA ASP A 5 4.59 -5.52 -3.77
C ASP A 5 4.11 -6.84 -3.16
N PHE A 6 2.87 -6.84 -2.67
CA PHE A 6 2.22 -8.05 -2.16
C PHE A 6 1.62 -8.85 -3.32
N LEU A 7 1.95 -10.14 -3.39
CA LEU A 7 1.36 -11.10 -4.33
C LEU A 7 1.32 -10.61 -5.80
N ASP A 8 2.44 -10.09 -6.30
CA ASP A 8 2.63 -9.64 -7.69
C ASP A 8 1.63 -8.56 -8.16
N THR A 9 1.15 -7.73 -7.24
CA THR A 9 0.22 -6.63 -7.55
C THR A 9 0.86 -5.58 -8.46
N LEU A 10 2.13 -5.26 -8.26
CA LEU A 10 2.86 -4.35 -9.14
C LEU A 10 2.95 -4.89 -10.58
N TYR A 11 3.15 -6.19 -10.74
CA TYR A 11 3.14 -6.83 -12.06
C TYR A 11 1.76 -6.71 -12.73
N LEU A 12 0.69 -6.94 -11.98
CA LEU A 12 -0.67 -6.78 -12.49
C LEU A 12 -0.92 -5.35 -13.00
N TYR A 13 -0.51 -4.34 -12.22
CA TYR A 13 -0.66 -2.94 -12.63
C TYR A 13 0.19 -2.59 -13.84
N LYS A 14 1.45 -3.06 -13.90
CA LYS A 14 2.30 -2.89 -15.07
C LYS A 14 1.65 -3.48 -16.33
N ALA A 15 1.15 -4.71 -16.25
CA ALA A 15 0.49 -5.36 -17.37
C ALA A 15 -0.77 -4.60 -17.83
N GLN A 16 -1.56 -4.08 -16.89
CA GLN A 16 -2.75 -3.26 -17.21
C GLN A 16 -2.38 -1.94 -17.88
N LEU A 17 -1.33 -1.26 -17.41
CA LEU A 17 -0.80 -0.03 -18.03
C LEU A 17 -0.29 -0.30 -19.45
N GLU A 18 0.50 -1.37 -19.64
CA GLU A 18 1.01 -1.76 -20.96
C GLU A 18 -0.13 -2.09 -21.94
N LEU A 19 -1.17 -2.79 -21.48
CA LEU A 19 -2.36 -3.08 -22.29
C LEU A 19 -3.17 -1.83 -22.63
N ALA A 20 -3.10 -0.78 -21.81
CA ALA A 20 -3.68 0.53 -22.10
C ALA A 20 -2.82 1.39 -23.05
N GLY A 21 -1.63 0.91 -23.43
CA GLY A 21 -0.69 1.63 -24.29
C GLY A 21 0.21 2.61 -23.55
N GLU A 22 0.24 2.56 -22.22
CA GLU A 22 1.08 3.44 -21.39
C GLU A 22 2.53 2.96 -21.32
N ASP A 23 3.48 3.88 -21.31
CA ASP A 23 4.89 3.57 -21.06
C ASP A 23 5.12 3.25 -19.58
N THR A 24 5.63 2.06 -19.30
CA THR A 24 5.94 1.59 -17.94
C THR A 24 7.42 1.62 -17.60
N SER A 25 8.25 2.24 -18.44
CA SER A 25 9.69 2.37 -18.23
C SER A 25 10.05 3.00 -16.88
N PHE A 26 9.19 3.89 -16.36
CA PHE A 26 9.34 4.53 -15.05
C PHE A 26 9.38 3.54 -13.87
N LEU A 27 8.89 2.29 -14.06
CA LEU A 27 8.94 1.24 -13.05
C LEU A 27 10.29 0.53 -12.98
N ASN A 28 11.15 0.64 -14.00
CA ASN A 28 12.38 -0.16 -14.11
C ASN A 28 13.39 0.11 -12.97
N ASP A 29 13.51 1.38 -12.55
CA ASP A 29 14.51 1.81 -11.56
C ASP A 29 13.93 1.91 -10.14
N VAL A 30 12.65 1.59 -9.95
CA VAL A 30 12.03 1.67 -8.62
C VAL A 30 12.50 0.50 -7.77
N LYS A 31 12.95 0.78 -6.53
CA LYS A 31 13.27 -0.25 -5.55
C LYS A 31 12.01 -0.99 -5.12
N VAL A 32 12.02 -2.31 -5.15
CA VAL A 32 10.87 -3.15 -4.81
C VAL A 32 11.21 -4.15 -3.71
N ILE A 33 10.41 -4.14 -2.65
CA ILE A 33 10.36 -5.21 -1.64
C ILE A 33 9.20 -6.10 -2.02
N LYS A 34 9.45 -7.37 -2.32
CA LYS A 34 8.37 -8.31 -2.65
C LYS A 34 7.91 -9.06 -1.42
N VAL A 35 6.60 -9.22 -1.28
CA VAL A 35 5.98 -10.05 -0.24
C VAL A 35 5.18 -11.16 -0.93
N GLY A 36 5.74 -12.37 -0.91
CA GLY A 36 5.26 -13.46 -1.76
C GLY A 36 5.43 -13.16 -3.25
N GLY A 37 4.58 -13.78 -4.08
CA GLY A 37 4.62 -13.62 -5.53
C GLY A 37 5.89 -14.18 -6.18
N ARG A 38 5.92 -14.18 -7.51
CA ARG A 38 7.02 -14.72 -8.33
C ARG A 38 7.44 -13.81 -9.49
N LEU A 39 6.64 -12.80 -9.83
CA LEU A 39 6.85 -11.98 -11.03
C LEU A 39 7.60 -10.68 -10.68
N ASN A 40 8.61 -10.33 -11.48
CA ASN A 40 9.51 -9.23 -11.13
C ASN A 40 9.18 -7.98 -11.93
N VAL A 41 9.05 -6.86 -11.21
CA VAL A 41 8.96 -5.51 -11.76
C VAL A 41 9.85 -4.61 -10.91
N GLY A 42 10.59 -3.72 -11.56
CA GLY A 42 11.57 -2.85 -10.92
C GLY A 42 12.79 -3.59 -10.34
N GLN A 43 13.55 -2.88 -9.52
CA GLN A 43 14.73 -3.40 -8.84
C GLN A 43 14.32 -4.11 -7.55
N VAL A 44 14.10 -5.44 -7.62
CA VAL A 44 13.77 -6.24 -6.44
C VAL A 44 14.99 -6.31 -5.51
N ILE A 45 14.94 -5.55 -4.42
CA ILE A 45 16.03 -5.46 -3.44
C ILE A 45 15.92 -6.51 -2.32
N GLU A 46 14.73 -7.04 -2.08
CA GLU A 46 14.48 -8.05 -1.05
C GLU A 46 13.20 -8.85 -1.34
N ARG A 47 13.15 -10.10 -0.87
CA ARG A 47 11.97 -10.98 -0.94
C ARG A 47 11.60 -11.53 0.42
N LEU A 48 10.46 -11.07 0.91
CA LEU A 48 9.80 -11.63 2.09
C LEU A 48 8.89 -12.78 1.66
N ARG A 49 9.00 -13.91 2.35
CA ARG A 49 8.03 -15.00 2.21
C ARG A 49 6.76 -14.61 2.96
N VAL A 50 5.60 -14.97 2.41
CA VAL A 50 4.36 -14.91 3.19
C VAL A 50 4.53 -15.84 4.39
N LYS A 51 4.26 -15.31 5.58
CA LYS A 51 4.31 -16.03 6.84
C LYS A 51 2.89 -16.17 7.37
N ASP A 52 2.60 -17.28 8.04
CA ASP A 52 1.33 -17.47 8.72
C ASP A 52 1.13 -16.51 9.89
N GLU A 53 2.21 -15.91 10.37
CA GLU A 53 2.25 -14.99 11.50
C GLU A 53 2.62 -13.56 11.04
N PRO A 54 1.64 -12.64 10.99
CA PRO A 54 1.84 -11.27 10.49
C PRO A 54 2.89 -10.48 11.25
N ILE A 55 3.07 -10.71 12.56
CA ILE A 55 4.04 -9.93 13.35
C ILE A 55 5.48 -10.21 12.94
N ILE A 56 5.78 -11.44 12.51
CA ILE A 56 7.12 -11.82 12.02
C ILE A 56 7.41 -11.09 10.71
N LEU A 57 6.44 -11.09 9.80
CA LEU A 57 6.54 -10.35 8.55
C LEU A 57 6.76 -8.85 8.82
N ALA A 58 6.03 -8.27 9.77
CA ALA A 58 6.19 -6.86 10.15
C ALA A 58 7.59 -6.54 10.70
N GLN A 59 8.20 -7.44 11.48
CA GLN A 59 9.56 -7.26 12.00
C GLN A 59 10.63 -7.31 10.90
N GLU A 60 10.57 -8.31 10.00
CA GLU A 60 11.48 -8.41 8.84
C GLU A 60 11.31 -7.17 7.95
N TYR A 61 10.07 -6.80 7.67
CA TYR A 61 9.72 -5.62 6.91
C TYR A 61 10.24 -4.31 7.52
N THR A 62 10.11 -4.13 8.84
CA THR A 62 10.62 -2.93 9.55
C THR A 62 12.12 -2.76 9.39
N LYS A 63 12.89 -3.87 9.46
CA LYS A 63 14.35 -3.83 9.28
C LYS A 63 14.73 -3.36 7.88
N ILE A 64 14.02 -3.85 6.86
CA ILE A 64 14.25 -3.46 5.47
C ILE A 64 13.85 -2.00 5.23
N LEU A 65 12.70 -1.57 5.75
CA LEU A 65 12.30 -0.17 5.62
C LEU A 65 13.30 0.79 6.27
N ASN A 66 13.85 0.42 7.44
CA ASN A 66 14.83 1.25 8.12
C ASN A 66 16.16 1.37 7.34
N SER A 67 16.53 0.37 6.54
CA SER A 67 17.73 0.47 5.67
C SER A 67 17.49 1.33 4.41
N LEU A 68 16.23 1.61 4.08
CA LEU A 68 15.86 2.51 2.98
C LEU A 68 15.86 3.99 3.36
N VAL A 69 15.78 4.30 4.65
CA VAL A 69 15.85 5.67 5.15
C VAL A 69 17.31 6.13 5.13
N LYS A 70 17.59 7.16 4.34
CA LYS A 70 18.87 7.87 4.41
C LYS A 70 18.76 9.02 5.41
N GLU A 71 19.87 9.33 6.07
CA GLU A 71 19.92 10.44 7.01
C GLU A 71 19.52 11.76 6.34
N GLY A 72 18.59 12.49 6.94
CA GLY A 72 18.06 13.75 6.41
C GLY A 72 17.06 13.63 5.26
N GLU A 73 16.73 12.42 4.79
CA GLU A 73 15.75 12.20 3.72
C GLU A 73 14.46 11.54 4.24
N VAL A 74 13.31 11.94 3.67
CA VAL A 74 12.02 11.28 3.91
C VAL A 74 11.78 10.21 2.86
N ALA A 75 11.67 8.95 3.28
CA ALA A 75 11.40 7.84 2.38
C ALA A 75 9.92 7.77 1.98
N VAL A 76 9.63 7.84 0.68
CA VAL A 76 8.27 7.56 0.15
C VAL A 76 8.14 6.08 -0.16
N VAL A 77 7.14 5.42 0.45
CA VAL A 77 6.87 4.00 0.29
C VAL A 77 5.45 3.78 -0.21
N LEU A 78 5.29 3.09 -1.32
CA LEU A 78 3.97 2.67 -1.82
C LEU A 78 3.75 1.21 -1.47
N VAL A 79 2.63 0.88 -0.84
CA VAL A 79 2.25 -0.48 -0.47
C VAL A 79 1.08 -0.91 -1.33
N LEU A 80 1.26 -1.98 -2.10
CA LEU A 80 0.28 -2.44 -3.08
C LEU A 80 -0.16 -3.88 -2.75
N GLY A 81 -1.48 -4.11 -2.72
CA GLY A 81 -2.05 -5.46 -2.68
C GLY A 81 -2.13 -6.13 -1.32
N ILE A 82 -1.86 -5.40 -0.23
CA ILE A 82 -1.92 -5.94 1.14
C ILE A 82 -3.33 -6.44 1.50
N GLU A 83 -4.37 -5.85 0.93
CA GLU A 83 -5.77 -6.24 1.09
C GLU A 83 -6.07 -7.67 0.63
N LYS A 84 -5.24 -8.21 -0.28
CA LYS A 84 -5.40 -9.57 -0.81
C LYS A 84 -5.19 -10.66 0.25
N PHE A 85 -4.61 -10.33 1.40
CA PHE A 85 -4.50 -11.25 2.53
C PHE A 85 -5.79 -11.36 3.34
N ALA A 86 -6.67 -10.36 3.32
CA ALA A 86 -7.92 -10.39 4.08
C ALA A 86 -8.80 -11.62 3.80
N PRO A 87 -9.03 -12.08 2.54
CA PRO A 87 -9.81 -13.28 2.29
C PRO A 87 -9.09 -14.61 2.61
N ILE A 88 -7.79 -14.58 2.93
CA ILE A 88 -6.95 -15.78 3.12
C ILE A 88 -6.69 -16.04 4.61
N LEU A 89 -6.57 -14.98 5.40
CA LEU A 89 -6.21 -15.04 6.81
C LEU A 89 -7.44 -15.04 7.71
N GLU A 90 -7.30 -15.65 8.89
CA GLU A 90 -8.27 -15.52 9.97
C GLU A 90 -8.31 -14.08 10.49
N LEU A 91 -9.49 -13.64 10.96
CA LEU A 91 -9.71 -12.28 11.45
C LEU A 91 -8.67 -11.85 12.50
N GLU A 92 -8.34 -12.72 13.46
CA GLU A 92 -7.33 -12.43 14.50
C GLU A 92 -5.97 -12.05 13.91
N LYS A 93 -5.54 -12.76 12.85
CA LYS A 93 -4.29 -12.46 12.15
C LYS A 93 -4.37 -11.15 11.38
N VAL A 94 -5.51 -10.87 10.76
CA VAL A 94 -5.73 -9.57 10.10
C VAL A 94 -5.66 -8.42 11.10
N LEU A 95 -6.31 -8.56 12.26
CA LEU A 95 -6.24 -7.57 13.35
C LEU A 95 -4.81 -7.40 13.89
N THR A 96 -4.07 -8.50 14.02
CA THR A 96 -2.65 -8.47 14.40
C THR A 96 -1.81 -7.70 13.37
N GLY A 97 -2.08 -7.90 12.08
CA GLY A 97 -1.48 -7.13 10.99
C GLY A 97 -1.79 -5.64 11.09
N ILE A 98 -3.05 -5.26 11.32
CA ILE A 98 -3.46 -3.86 11.52
C ILE A 98 -2.73 -3.25 12.72
N ASN A 99 -2.65 -3.96 13.83
CA ASN A 99 -1.93 -3.51 15.02
C ASN A 99 -0.43 -3.32 14.74
N ALA A 100 0.18 -4.17 13.90
CA ALA A 100 1.56 -3.96 13.47
C ALA A 100 1.73 -2.69 12.63
N LEU A 101 0.73 -2.30 11.82
CA LEU A 101 0.77 -1.06 11.04
C LEU A 101 0.82 0.20 11.93
N LEU A 102 0.24 0.16 13.12
CA LEU A 102 0.31 1.27 14.09
C LEU A 102 1.75 1.66 14.44
N SER A 103 2.68 0.70 14.43
CA SER A 103 4.10 0.97 14.72
C SER A 103 4.78 1.90 13.71
N PHE A 104 4.18 2.09 12.52
CA PHE A 104 4.68 3.00 11.49
C PHE A 104 4.01 4.38 11.52
N VAL A 105 2.89 4.53 12.23
CA VAL A 105 2.17 5.80 12.32
C VAL A 105 2.97 6.79 13.15
N GLY A 106 3.22 7.98 12.60
CA GLY A 106 3.98 9.05 13.25
C GLY A 106 5.50 9.00 13.05
N ASP A 107 6.01 8.02 12.29
CA ASP A 107 7.44 8.00 11.93
C ASP A 107 7.75 9.03 10.83
N GLU A 108 8.27 10.19 11.23
CA GLU A 108 8.57 11.32 10.33
C GLU A 108 9.63 11.03 9.26
N ARG A 109 10.36 9.91 9.37
CA ARG A 109 11.38 9.51 8.41
C ARG A 109 10.79 8.96 7.10
N ARG A 110 9.49 8.72 7.05
CA ARG A 110 8.82 8.11 5.90
C ARG A 110 7.37 8.55 5.72
N ILE A 111 6.91 8.49 4.48
CA ILE A 111 5.50 8.64 4.11
C ILE A 111 5.07 7.35 3.41
N MET A 112 4.05 6.69 3.95
CA MET A 112 3.55 5.42 3.45
C MET A 112 2.18 5.60 2.79
N PHE A 113 2.06 5.19 1.53
CA PHE A 113 0.81 5.20 0.79
C PHE A 113 0.34 3.76 0.60
N TYR A 114 -0.74 3.39 1.27
CA TYR A 114 -1.37 2.09 1.13
C TYR A 114 -2.46 2.18 0.05
N PHE A 115 -2.26 1.51 -1.08
CA PHE A 115 -3.28 1.38 -2.11
C PHE A 115 -4.11 0.14 -1.79
N ILE A 116 -5.37 0.39 -1.44
CA ILE A 116 -6.28 -0.63 -0.93
C ILE A 116 -7.50 -0.70 -1.84
N ASN A 117 -7.80 -1.90 -2.34
CA ASN A 117 -9.10 -2.17 -2.94
C ASN A 117 -10.15 -2.39 -1.84
N THR A 118 -11.00 -1.39 -1.62
CA THR A 118 -12.03 -1.42 -0.57
C THR A 118 -13.04 -2.54 -0.80
N ASP A 119 -13.41 -2.83 -2.05
CA ASP A 119 -14.38 -3.88 -2.36
C ASP A 119 -13.88 -5.28 -1.97
N VAL A 120 -12.57 -5.51 -2.03
CA VAL A 120 -11.97 -6.78 -1.59
C VAL A 120 -12.07 -6.91 -0.07
N LEU A 121 -11.74 -5.85 0.67
CA LEU A 121 -11.83 -5.86 2.13
C LEU A 121 -13.28 -5.97 2.60
N GLU A 122 -14.19 -5.17 2.06
CA GLU A 122 -15.60 -5.14 2.45
C GLU A 122 -16.29 -6.49 2.20
N ARG A 123 -15.90 -7.23 1.16
CA ARG A 123 -16.42 -8.59 0.91
C ARG A 123 -15.79 -9.65 1.80
N ALA A 124 -14.52 -9.51 2.17
CA ALA A 124 -13.81 -10.50 2.95
C ALA A 124 -14.08 -10.35 4.45
N ILE A 125 -13.80 -9.16 4.99
CA ILE A 125 -13.90 -8.82 6.42
C ILE A 125 -14.28 -7.33 6.54
N PRO A 126 -15.58 -6.98 6.47
CA PRO A 126 -16.05 -5.60 6.46
C PRO A 126 -15.55 -4.74 7.62
N GLU A 127 -15.32 -5.34 8.78
CA GLU A 127 -14.87 -4.68 10.01
C GLU A 127 -13.45 -4.09 9.90
N VAL A 128 -12.65 -4.56 8.94
CA VAL A 128 -11.24 -4.15 8.79
C VAL A 128 -11.10 -2.77 8.14
N LEU A 129 -11.97 -2.42 7.19
CA LEU A 129 -11.86 -1.15 6.48
C LEU A 129 -11.99 0.07 7.42
N PRO A 130 -12.99 0.14 8.32
CA PRO A 130 -13.07 1.23 9.31
C PRO A 130 -11.82 1.32 10.20
N LEU A 131 -11.21 0.20 10.58
CA LEU A 131 -10.00 0.18 11.39
C LEU A 131 -8.79 0.75 10.61
N LEU A 132 -8.64 0.39 9.33
CA LEU A 132 -7.61 0.95 8.47
C LEU A 132 -7.81 2.46 8.25
N GLU A 133 -9.05 2.89 8.00
CA GLU A 133 -9.38 4.31 7.89
C GLU A 133 -9.11 5.06 9.20
N ASP A 134 -9.30 4.41 10.37
CA ASP A 134 -9.03 4.99 11.68
C ASP A 134 -7.53 5.23 11.96
N ILE A 135 -6.67 4.26 11.65
CA ILE A 135 -5.23 4.42 11.85
C ILE A 135 -4.56 5.33 10.82
N GLY A 136 -5.18 5.50 9.65
CA GLY A 136 -4.68 6.37 8.59
C GLY A 136 -4.70 7.85 8.99
N THR A 137 -3.56 8.53 8.89
CA THR A 137 -3.47 9.98 9.15
C THR A 137 -4.13 10.82 8.04
N THR A 138 -4.27 10.25 6.84
CA THR A 138 -5.01 10.80 5.71
C THR A 138 -5.62 9.65 4.91
N VAL A 139 -6.89 9.79 4.52
CA VAL A 139 -7.62 8.83 3.68
C VAL A 139 -8.08 9.57 2.43
N VAL A 140 -7.68 9.03 1.27
CA VAL A 140 -8.09 9.52 -0.05
C VAL A 140 -8.91 8.43 -0.71
N ARG A 141 -10.18 8.73 -1.02
CA ARG A 141 -11.02 7.84 -1.84
C ARG A 141 -10.90 8.18 -3.30
N ILE A 142 -10.75 7.16 -4.12
CA ILE A 142 -10.73 7.27 -5.58
C ILE A 142 -12.07 6.73 -6.08
N ASN A 143 -12.83 7.57 -6.77
CA ASN A 143 -14.08 7.16 -7.42
C ASN A 143 -13.93 7.35 -8.92
N VAL A 144 -14.45 6.40 -9.70
CA VAL A 144 -14.55 6.52 -11.16
C VAL A 144 -15.99 6.90 -11.48
N VAL A 145 -16.18 8.06 -12.10
CA VAL A 145 -17.48 8.51 -12.59
C VAL A 145 -17.36 8.69 -14.10
N GLU A 146 -18.14 7.90 -14.84
CA GLU A 146 -18.04 7.76 -16.31
C GLU A 146 -16.65 7.33 -16.76
N LYS A 147 -15.78 8.31 -17.07
CA LYS A 147 -14.38 8.10 -17.49
C LYS A 147 -13.39 8.97 -16.68
N SER A 148 -13.87 9.65 -15.65
CA SER A 148 -13.06 10.53 -14.82
C SER A 148 -12.75 9.90 -13.47
N TYR A 149 -11.49 10.03 -13.03
CA TYR A 149 -11.03 9.63 -11.71
C TYR A 149 -11.11 10.84 -10.77
N THR A 150 -11.91 10.72 -9.72
CA THR A 150 -12.03 11.74 -8.67
C THR A 150 -11.38 11.26 -7.38
N PHE A 151 -10.32 11.95 -6.97
CA PHE A 151 -9.61 11.77 -5.71
C PHE A 151 -10.22 12.71 -4.67
N SER A 152 -10.79 12.15 -3.60
CA SER A 152 -11.45 12.91 -2.53
C SER A 152 -10.74 12.67 -1.20
N VAL A 153 -10.28 13.73 -0.54
CA VAL A 153 -9.72 13.65 0.82
C VAL A 153 -10.86 13.56 1.83
N VAL A 154 -11.12 12.37 2.37
CA VAL A 154 -12.24 12.12 3.30
C VAL A 154 -11.82 12.19 4.77
N LYS A 155 -10.52 12.03 5.06
CA LYS A 155 -9.92 12.20 6.38
C LYS A 155 -8.52 12.77 6.22
N THR A 156 -8.11 13.68 7.11
CA THR A 156 -6.74 14.20 7.16
C THR A 156 -6.48 14.94 8.48
N ILE A 157 -5.23 14.97 8.94
CA ILE A 157 -4.78 15.87 10.01
C ILE A 157 -4.66 17.34 9.56
N ASN A 158 -4.44 17.58 8.26
CA ASN A 158 -4.33 18.93 7.72
C ASN A 158 -5.71 19.46 7.29
N ARG A 159 -6.37 20.21 8.16
CA ARG A 159 -7.72 20.73 7.90
C ARG A 159 -7.86 21.55 6.61
N LYS A 160 -6.78 22.10 6.05
CA LYS A 160 -6.82 22.89 4.81
C LYS A 160 -7.17 22.06 3.57
N ILE A 161 -6.93 20.75 3.61
CA ILE A 161 -7.16 19.86 2.46
C ILE A 161 -8.35 18.91 2.69
N LEU A 162 -9.03 18.98 3.84
CA LEU A 162 -10.20 18.15 4.12
C LEU A 162 -11.32 18.49 3.12
N GLY A 163 -11.89 17.46 2.50
CA GLY A 163 -12.94 17.62 1.48
C GLY A 163 -12.43 18.07 0.11
N LEU A 164 -11.11 18.27 -0.07
CA LEU A 164 -10.52 18.56 -1.37
C LEU A 164 -10.85 17.43 -2.35
N LYS A 165 -11.30 17.81 -3.54
CA LYS A 165 -11.57 16.91 -4.66
C LYS A 165 -10.73 17.32 -5.86
N VAL A 166 -10.01 16.38 -6.43
CA VAL A 166 -9.25 16.57 -7.68
C VAL A 166 -9.75 15.55 -8.69
N THR A 167 -10.16 16.00 -9.87
CA THR A 167 -10.71 15.17 -10.93
C THR A 167 -9.76 15.17 -12.13
N TYR A 168 -9.45 13.98 -12.63
CA TYR A 168 -8.67 13.77 -13.86
C TYR A 168 -9.52 12.99 -14.86
N SER A 169 -9.43 13.38 -16.13
CA SER A 169 -10.21 12.85 -17.26
C SER A 169 -9.31 12.35 -18.36
#